data_AF-A0A9Q1H3N6-F1
#
_entry.id   AF-A0A9Q1H3N6-F1
#
_cell.length_a   1.000
_cell.length_b   1.000
_cell.length_c   1.000
_cell.angle_alpha   90.00
_cell.angle_beta   90.00
_cell.angle_gamma   90.00
#
_symmetry.space_group_name_H-M   'P 1'
#
loop_
_entity.id
_entity.type
_entity.pdbx_description
1 polymer ?
#
loop_
_entity_poly.entity_id
_entity_poly.type
_entity_poly.pdbx_seq_one_letter_code
_entity_poly.pdbx_strand_id
1 'polypeptide(L)'
;MALLCIRTTSIDSQIPSPAELLYNRKIRSTLPTQIHNNNPHKDEISERLQTRQSTQKDYYDKGTQLQPPRMPGQRVYVQTQTGNKR
;
A
#
# COMPACT_ATOMS: atom_id res chain seq x y z
N MET A 1 -3.76 10.88 -17.78
CA MET A 1 -4.44 9.56 -17.70
C MET A 1 -3.72 8.52 -16.83
N ALA A 2 -2.45 8.71 -16.45
CA ALA A 2 -1.68 7.72 -15.69
C ALA A 2 -2.31 7.30 -14.34
N LEU A 3 -2.77 8.25 -13.53
CA LEU A 3 -3.38 7.96 -12.21
C LEU A 3 -4.67 7.13 -12.31
N LEU A 4 -5.44 7.30 -13.39
CA LEU A 4 -6.64 6.49 -13.64
C LEU A 4 -6.28 5.04 -13.96
N CYS A 5 -5.20 4.81 -14.69
CA CYS A 5 -4.75 3.44 -14.95
C CYS A 5 -4.29 2.78 -13.64
N ILE A 6 -3.45 3.44 -12.85
CA ILE A 6 -2.92 2.90 -11.57
C ILE A 6 -4.05 2.54 -10.59
N ARG A 7 -5.09 3.37 -10.49
CA ARG A 7 -6.22 3.10 -9.57
C ARG A 7 -7.15 1.99 -10.05
N THR A 8 -7.12 1.63 -11.34
CA THR A 8 -8.00 0.62 -11.95
C THR A 8 -7.27 -0.67 -12.34
N THR A 9 -5.95 -0.71 -12.23
CA THR A 9 -5.17 -1.96 -12.29
C THR A 9 -5.37 -2.76 -11.01
N SER A 10 -5.62 -4.06 -11.14
CA SER A 10 -5.63 -4.98 -10.01
C SER A 10 -4.27 -5.02 -9.32
N ILE A 11 -4.29 -5.17 -8.00
CA ILE A 11 -3.05 -5.27 -7.20
C ILE A 11 -2.41 -6.65 -7.39
N ASP A 12 -3.25 -7.68 -7.54
CA ASP A 12 -2.86 -9.07 -7.83
C ASP A 12 -4.03 -9.80 -8.50
N SER A 13 -3.80 -11.00 -9.02
CA SER A 13 -4.79 -11.93 -9.57
C SER A 13 -6.06 -12.10 -8.72
N GLN A 14 -5.95 -12.11 -7.38
CA GLN A 14 -7.10 -12.26 -6.48
C GLN A 14 -7.37 -11.00 -5.62
N ILE A 15 -6.56 -9.94 -5.73
CA ILE A 15 -6.80 -8.67 -5.01
C ILE A 15 -7.28 -7.63 -6.02
N PRO A 16 -8.51 -7.11 -5.88
CA PRO A 16 -9.08 -6.17 -6.83
C PRO A 16 -8.32 -4.83 -6.82
N SER A 17 -8.63 -3.99 -7.80
CA SER A 17 -7.98 -2.68 -7.95
C SER A 17 -8.19 -1.78 -6.74
N PRO A 18 -7.30 -0.80 -6.49
CA PRO A 18 -7.47 0.14 -5.38
C PRO A 18 -8.81 0.87 -5.41
N ALA A 19 -9.31 1.23 -6.60
CA ALA A 19 -10.62 1.84 -6.74
C ALA A 19 -11.77 0.89 -6.36
N GLU A 20 -11.67 -0.39 -6.70
CA GLU A 20 -12.67 -1.39 -6.32
C GLU A 20 -12.67 -1.64 -4.80
N LEU A 21 -11.50 -1.63 -4.16
CA LEU A 21 -11.41 -1.75 -2.70
C LEU A 21 -12.08 -0.56 -1.98
N LEU A 22 -11.92 0.65 -2.51
CA LEU A 22 -12.44 1.87 -1.88
C LEU A 22 -13.93 2.10 -2.13
N TYR A 23 -14.38 1.90 -3.38
CA TYR A 23 -15.76 2.21 -3.78
C TYR A 23 -16.66 0.99 -3.83
N ASN A 24 -16.10 -0.20 -3.63
CA ASN A 24 -16.80 -1.47 -3.71
C ASN A 24 -17.59 -1.66 -5.03
N ARG A 25 -17.09 -1.04 -6.11
CA ARG A 25 -17.63 -1.09 -7.47
C ARG A 25 -16.52 -0.86 -8.49
N LYS A 26 -16.71 -1.32 -9.71
CA LYS A 26 -15.78 -1.02 -10.81
C LYS A 26 -16.01 0.40 -11.33
N ILE A 27 -14.92 1.14 -11.55
CA ILE A 27 -14.98 2.47 -12.19
C ILE A 27 -14.77 2.30 -13.69
N ARG A 28 -15.52 3.05 -14.50
CA ARG A 28 -15.32 3.11 -15.95
C ARG A 28 -13.89 3.60 -16.27
N SER A 29 -13.13 2.77 -16.97
CA SER A 29 -11.78 3.10 -17.44
C SER A 29 -11.57 2.60 -18.87
N THR A 30 -10.42 2.93 -19.45
CA THR A 30 -10.01 2.44 -20.78
C THR A 30 -9.39 1.05 -20.74
N LEU A 31 -9.20 0.47 -19.55
CA LEU A 31 -8.64 -0.87 -19.41
C LEU A 31 -9.73 -1.93 -19.62
N PRO A 32 -9.44 -3.01 -20.37
CA PRO A 32 -10.37 -4.11 -20.53
C PRO A 32 -10.56 -4.77 -19.15
N THR A 33 -11.79 -4.74 -18.65
CA THR A 33 -12.16 -5.38 -17.38
C THR A 33 -13.44 -6.15 -17.56
N GLN A 34 -13.52 -7.35 -16.97
CA GLN A 34 -14.79 -8.04 -16.86
C GLN A 34 -15.65 -7.32 -15.81
N ILE A 35 -16.80 -6.80 -16.21
CA ILE A 35 -17.73 -6.10 -15.32
C ILE A 35 -18.57 -7.14 -14.58
N HIS A 36 -17.98 -7.76 -13.56
CA HIS A 36 -18.74 -8.46 -12.52
C HIS A 36 -18.91 -7.50 -11.34
N ASN A 37 -20.16 -7.18 -11.01
CA ASN A 37 -20.52 -6.19 -9.98
C ASN A 37 -20.67 -6.80 -8.59
N ASN A 38 -20.31 -8.08 -8.42
CA ASN A 38 -20.47 -8.79 -7.16
C ASN A 38 -19.09 -9.13 -6.61
N ASN A 39 -18.79 -8.64 -5.41
CA ASN A 39 -17.61 -9.01 -4.63
C ASN A 39 -18.09 -9.91 -3.47
N PRO A 40 -18.43 -11.19 -3.71
CA PRO A 40 -18.91 -12.07 -2.65
C PRO A 40 -17.80 -12.47 -1.66
N HIS A 41 -16.53 -12.35 -2.05
CA HIS A 41 -15.36 -12.80 -1.26
C HIS A 41 -14.61 -11.63 -0.56
N LYS A 42 -15.34 -10.64 -0.05
CA LYS A 42 -14.71 -9.46 0.59
C LYS A 42 -13.78 -9.82 1.74
N ASP A 43 -14.20 -10.75 2.59
CA ASP A 43 -13.45 -11.13 3.78
C ASP A 43 -12.14 -11.81 3.38
N GLU A 44 -12.18 -12.73 2.41
CA GLU A 44 -10.98 -13.38 1.85
C GLU A 44 -10.02 -12.37 1.20
N ILE A 45 -10.56 -11.39 0.46
CA ILE A 45 -9.76 -10.32 -0.13
C ILE A 45 -9.07 -9.50 0.96
N SER A 46 -9.78 -9.19 2.06
CA SER A 46 -9.24 -8.41 3.17
C SER A 46 -8.14 -9.15 3.92
N GLU A 47 -8.35 -10.44 4.21
CA GLU A 47 -7.38 -11.31 4.87
C GLU A 47 -6.12 -11.47 4.03
N ARG A 48 -6.28 -11.70 2.72
CA ARG A 48 -5.17 -11.82 1.79
C ARG A 48 -4.38 -10.52 1.66
N LEU A 49 -5.06 -9.38 1.61
CA LEU A 49 -4.42 -8.07 1.60
C LEU A 49 -3.61 -7.84 2.88
N GLN A 50 -4.16 -8.18 4.04
CA GLN A 50 -3.49 -8.06 5.33
C GLN A 50 -2.26 -8.97 5.42
N THR A 51 -2.38 -10.23 4.98
CA THR A 51 -1.26 -11.18 4.94
C THR A 51 -0.13 -10.69 4.05
N ARG A 52 -0.46 -10.12 2.89
CA ARG A 52 0.52 -9.54 1.96
C ARG A 52 1.22 -8.34 2.58
N GLN A 53 0.48 -7.45 3.25
CA GLN A 53 1.06 -6.29 3.95
C GLN A 53 1.97 -6.71 5.11
N SER A 54 1.57 -7.72 5.90
CA SER A 54 2.41 -8.27 6.97
C SER A 54 3.71 -8.84 6.41
N THR A 55 3.61 -9.70 5.40
CA THR A 55 4.78 -10.27 4.72
C THR A 55 5.71 -9.16 4.20
N GLN A 56 5.16 -8.16 3.52
CA GLN A 56 5.95 -7.04 3.00
C GLN A 56 6.68 -6.28 4.11
N LYS A 57 6.00 -6.03 5.24
CA LYS A 57 6.58 -5.40 6.43
C LYS A 57 7.71 -6.26 6.98
N ASP A 58 7.48 -7.56 7.16
CA ASP A 58 8.48 -8.49 7.72
C ASP A 58 9.75 -8.51 6.86
N TYR A 59 9.61 -8.60 5.53
CA TYR A 59 10.77 -8.56 4.63
C TYR A 59 11.49 -7.22 4.63
N TYR A 60 10.76 -6.10 4.71
CA TYR A 60 11.35 -4.77 4.81
C TYR A 60 12.11 -4.59 6.13
N ASP A 61 11.58 -5.12 7.23
CA ASP A 61 12.13 -4.95 8.57
C ASP A 61 13.28 -5.93 8.89
N LYS A 62 13.51 -6.99 8.09
CA LYS A 62 14.56 -8.02 8.33
C LYS A 62 15.97 -7.47 8.59
N GLY A 63 16.33 -6.33 8.02
CA GLY A 63 17.63 -5.68 8.21
C GLY A 63 17.62 -4.48 9.16
N THR A 64 16.48 -4.20 9.79
CA THR A 64 16.29 -3.00 10.61
C THR A 64 16.64 -3.29 12.07
N GLN A 65 17.28 -2.32 12.72
CA GLN A 65 17.48 -2.33 14.16
C GLN A 65 16.45 -1.39 14.79
N LEU A 66 15.81 -1.84 15.87
CA LEU A 66 14.91 -1.00 16.63
C LEU A 66 15.71 0.16 17.23
N GLN A 67 15.24 1.38 16.96
CA GLN A 67 15.83 2.55 17.59
C GLN A 67 15.43 2.59 19.08
N PRO A 68 16.35 2.99 19.97
CA PRO A 68 16.01 3.19 21.37
C PRO A 68 14.91 4.27 21.52
N PRO A 69 14.02 4.14 22.51
CA PRO A 69 13.01 5.15 22.80
C PRO A 69 13.65 6.53 22.99
N ARG A 70 13.05 7.56 22.38
CA ARG A 70 13.51 8.94 22.52
C ARG A 70 12.94 9.55 23.81
N MET A 71 13.78 10.25 24.55
CA MET A 71 13.32 10.95 25.76
C MET A 71 12.79 12.36 25.41
N PRO A 72 11.78 12.86 26.12
CA PRO A 72 11.37 14.26 26.01
C PRO A 72 12.55 15.21 26.24
N GLY A 73 12.73 16.20 25.36
CA GLY A 73 13.84 17.16 25.43
C GLY A 73 15.17 16.68 24.83
N GLN A 74 15.24 15.47 24.27
CA GLN A 74 16.45 14.97 23.60
C GLN A 74 16.75 15.79 22.33
N ARG A 75 17.96 16.36 22.23
CA ARG A 75 18.42 17.07 21.04
C ARG A 75 18.58 16.09 19.88
N VAL A 76 17.92 16.37 18.76
CA VAL A 76 17.99 15.59 17.52
C VAL A 76 18.50 16.47 16.38
N TYR A 77 19.19 15.86 15.41
CA TYR A 77 19.62 16.53 14.19
C TYR A 77 18.79 16.03 13.03
N VAL A 78 18.28 16.96 12.21
CA VAL A 78 17.49 16.64 11.02
C VAL A 78 18.43 16.67 9.82
N GLN A 79 18.47 15.57 9.06
CA GLN A 79 19.21 15.54 7.81
C GLN A 79 18.43 16.29 6.74
N THR A 80 18.98 17.39 6.24
CA THR A 80 18.42 18.13 5.10
C THR A 80 18.87 17.50 3.78
N GLN A 81 18.05 17.64 2.74
CA GLN A 81 18.20 16.93 1.46
C GLN A 81 19.46 17.31 0.66
N THR A 82 20.06 18.46 0.98
CA THR A 82 21.38 18.88 0.48
C THR A 82 22.43 18.46 1.51
N GLY A 83 23.01 17.27 1.35
CA GLY A 83 24.00 16.75 2.29
C GLY A 83 25.16 17.72 2.57
N ASN A 84 25.52 17.82 3.86
CA ASN A 84 26.67 18.47 4.47
C ASN A 84 26.78 20.00 4.42
N LYS A 85 26.82 20.60 5.62
CA LYS A 85 27.96 21.43 6.01
C LYS A 85 28.52 20.90 7.34
N ARG A 86 29.84 20.68 7.31
CA ARG A 86 30.70 20.15 8.36
C ARG A 86 30.58 20.92 9.67
#